data_AF-A0A6L2ZNC2-F1
#
_entry.id   AF-A0A6L2ZNC2-F1
#
_cell.length_a   1.000
_cell.length_b   1.000
_cell.length_c   1.000
_cell.angle_alpha   90.00
_cell.angle_beta   90.00
_cell.angle_gamma   90.00
#
_symmetry.space_group_name_H-M   'P 1'
#
loop_
_entity.id
_entity.type
_entity.pdbx_description
1 polymer ?
#
loop_
_entity_poly.entity_id
_entity_poly.type
_entity_poly.pdbx_seq_one_letter_code
_entity_poly.pdbx_strand_id
1 'polypeptide(L)'
;MPKKTVSPEIAKKNRRPAVASFETSLRELEQIVTRLESGELPLEEALNEFERGIQLAKTSQQTLQQAEQRVKILLSDDVDKPLTPFVVEPE
;
A
#
# COMPACT_ATOMS: atom_id res chain seq x y z
N MET A 1 10.16 -34.23 -39.21
CA MET A 1 10.39 -33.30 -38.06
C MET A 1 10.71 -31.92 -38.60
N PRO A 2 9.93 -30.89 -38.20
CA PRO A 2 10.53 -29.60 -37.85
C PRO A 2 9.99 -29.12 -36.49
N LYS A 3 10.90 -28.64 -35.63
CA LYS A 3 10.61 -28.14 -34.28
C LYS A 3 9.89 -26.78 -34.37
N LYS A 4 8.59 -26.72 -34.07
CA LYS A 4 7.95 -25.47 -33.60
C LYS A 4 7.98 -25.50 -32.08
N THR A 5 9.06 -24.95 -31.53
CA THR A 5 9.13 -24.49 -30.16
C THR A 5 7.98 -23.50 -29.93
N VAL A 6 7.02 -23.91 -29.10
CA VAL A 6 6.06 -23.00 -28.48
C VAL A 6 6.84 -22.13 -27.49
N SER A 7 7.08 -20.88 -27.86
CA SER A 7 7.56 -19.84 -26.95
C SER A 7 6.50 -19.63 -25.86
N PRO A 8 6.87 -19.60 -24.56
CA PRO A 8 5.91 -19.26 -23.52
C PRO A 8 5.66 -17.75 -23.62
N GLU A 9 4.48 -17.37 -24.06
CA GLU A 9 4.02 -15.99 -24.03
C GLU A 9 3.98 -15.54 -22.57
N ILE A 10 4.89 -14.63 -22.25
CA ILE A 10 5.17 -14.12 -20.92
C ILE A 10 3.91 -13.38 -20.46
N ALA A 11 3.18 -13.98 -19.51
CA ALA A 11 2.16 -13.30 -18.71
C ALA A 11 2.82 -12.21 -17.85
N LYS A 12 3.24 -11.12 -18.48
CA LYS A 12 3.77 -9.90 -17.86
C LYS A 12 2.58 -9.11 -17.31
N LYS A 13 1.85 -9.68 -16.34
CA LYS A 13 0.81 -8.98 -15.61
C LYS A 13 1.48 -7.89 -14.76
N ASN A 14 1.43 -6.65 -15.25
CA ASN A 14 1.80 -5.39 -14.60
C ASN A 14 2.08 -5.51 -13.10
N ARG A 15 3.33 -5.79 -12.71
CA ARG A 15 3.80 -5.54 -11.35
C ARG A 15 4.23 -4.08 -11.31
N ARG A 16 3.28 -3.15 -11.13
CA ARG A 16 3.64 -1.85 -10.55
C ARG A 16 4.29 -2.15 -9.20
N PRO A 17 5.46 -1.57 -8.89
CA PRO A 17 6.09 -1.79 -7.59
C PRO A 17 5.14 -1.33 -6.49
N ALA A 18 5.04 -2.09 -5.41
CA ALA A 18 4.12 -1.83 -4.30
C ALA A 18 4.26 -0.39 -3.75
N VAL A 19 5.47 0.18 -3.82
CA VAL A 19 5.77 1.57 -3.45
C VAL A 19 5.02 2.58 -4.33
N ALA A 20 5.03 2.39 -5.66
CA ALA A 20 4.29 3.27 -6.57
C ALA A 20 2.77 3.18 -6.35
N SER A 21 2.28 1.99 -5.95
CA SER A 21 0.87 1.81 -5.57
C SER A 21 0.55 2.56 -4.27
N PHE A 22 1.44 2.48 -3.27
CA PHE A 22 1.28 3.19 -2.00
C PHE A 22 1.26 4.70 -2.17
N GLU A 23 2.23 5.28 -2.89
CA GLU A 23 2.27 6.73 -3.13
C GLU A 23 1.03 7.22 -3.86
N THR A 24 0.51 6.42 -4.80
CA THR A 24 -0.73 6.75 -5.51
C THR A 24 -1.92 6.75 -4.54
N SER A 25 -2.05 5.72 -3.71
CA SER A 25 -3.13 5.62 -2.72
C SER A 25 -3.06 6.72 -1.67
N LEU A 26 -1.85 7.13 -1.26
CA LEU A 26 -1.65 8.21 -0.30
C LEU A 26 -2.08 9.55 -0.88
N ARG A 27 -1.67 9.88 -2.12
CA ARG A 27 -2.11 11.12 -2.79
C ARG A 27 -3.63 11.16 -2.99
N GLU A 28 -4.23 10.03 -3.35
CA GLU A 28 -5.68 9.95 -3.48
C GLU A 28 -6.35 10.23 -2.13
N LEU A 29 -5.85 9.63 -1.03
CA LEU A 29 -6.38 9.85 0.32
C LEU A 29 -6.25 11.33 0.76
N GLU A 30 -5.12 11.99 0.50
CA GLU A 30 -4.93 13.42 0.78
C GLU A 30 -5.95 14.30 0.06
N GLN A 31 -6.25 13.98 -1.21
CA GLN A 31 -7.27 14.70 -1.98
C GLN A 31 -8.67 14.48 -1.41
N ILE A 32 -8.99 13.26 -0.98
CA ILE A 32 -10.27 12.95 -0.34
C ILE A 32 -10.43 13.77 0.94
N VAL A 33 -9.41 13.78 1.80
CA VAL A 33 -9.43 14.57 3.05
C VAL A 33 -9.66 16.04 2.74
N THR A 34 -8.91 16.60 1.78
CA THR A 34 -9.07 18.00 1.36
C THR A 34 -10.50 18.31 0.89
N ARG A 35 -11.12 17.41 0.12
CA ARG A 35 -12.51 17.59 -0.34
C ARG A 35 -13.53 17.47 0.78
N LEU A 36 -13.32 16.55 1.73
CA LEU A 36 -14.21 16.41 2.89
C LEU A 36 -14.11 17.63 3.83
N GLU A 37 -12.91 18.15 4.02
CA GLU A 37 -12.65 19.32 4.87
C GLU A 37 -13.21 20.62 4.29
N SER A 38 -13.41 20.72 2.95
CA SER A 38 -14.04 21.91 2.36
C SER A 38 -15.49 22.08 2.80
N GLY A 39 -16.18 20.98 3.15
CA GLY A 39 -17.58 21.00 3.56
C GLY A 39 -18.57 21.33 2.44
N GLU A 40 -18.11 21.39 1.18
CA GLU A 40 -18.94 21.77 0.03
C GLU A 40 -19.65 20.56 -0.62
N LEU A 41 -19.31 19.34 -0.21
CA LEU A 41 -19.86 18.12 -0.78
C LEU A 41 -21.30 17.85 -0.29
N PRO A 42 -22.21 17.46 -1.21
CA PRO A 42 -23.47 16.84 -0.81
C PRO A 42 -23.25 15.61 0.08
N LEU A 43 -24.20 15.32 0.98
CA LEU A 43 -24.08 14.23 1.95
C LEU A 43 -23.72 12.87 1.31
N GLU A 44 -24.39 12.52 0.21
CA GLU A 44 -24.14 11.25 -0.48
C GLU A 44 -22.71 11.17 -1.05
N GLU A 45 -22.21 12.27 -1.62
CA GLU A 45 -20.84 12.35 -2.11
C GLU A 45 -19.83 12.30 -0.97
N ALA A 46 -20.08 13.00 0.13
CA ALA A 46 -19.24 12.95 1.32
C ALA A 46 -19.14 11.53 1.91
N LEU A 47 -20.24 10.77 1.92
CA LEU A 47 -20.24 9.37 2.35
C LEU A 47 -19.42 8.48 1.41
N ASN A 48 -19.56 8.66 0.09
CA ASN A 48 -18.78 7.92 -0.90
C ASN A 48 -17.27 8.21 -0.77
N GLU A 49 -16.91 9.47 -0.62
CA GLU A 49 -15.53 9.92 -0.39
C GLU A 49 -14.96 9.35 0.91
N PHE A 50 -15.75 9.34 1.99
CA PHE A 50 -15.35 8.75 3.26
C PHE A 50 -15.10 7.24 3.14
N GLU A 51 -16.02 6.48 2.53
CA GLU A 51 -15.86 5.04 2.31
C GLU A 51 -14.59 4.73 1.50
N ARG A 52 -14.36 5.51 0.44
CA ARG A 52 -13.16 5.39 -0.39
C ARG A 52 -11.90 5.68 0.44
N GLY A 53 -11.91 6.73 1.25
CA GLY A 53 -10.81 7.06 2.17
C GLY A 53 -10.48 5.91 3.12
N ILE A 54 -11.49 5.28 3.72
CA ILE A 54 -11.31 4.12 4.59
C ILE A 54 -10.67 2.93 3.85
N GLN A 55 -11.10 2.66 2.61
CA GLN A 55 -10.50 1.60 1.80
C GLN A 55 -9.02 1.88 1.51
N LEU A 56 -8.68 3.10 1.09
CA LEU A 56 -7.31 3.51 0.79
C LEU A 56 -6.41 3.42 2.03
N ALA A 57 -6.90 3.87 3.19
CA ALA A 57 -6.18 3.78 4.45
C ALA A 57 -5.85 2.32 4.81
N LYS A 58 -6.83 1.42 4.70
CA LYS A 58 -6.63 -0.03 4.95
C LYS A 58 -5.60 -0.64 4.00
N THR A 59 -5.69 -0.36 2.71
CA THR A 59 -4.73 -0.88 1.72
C THR A 59 -3.32 -0.32 1.96
N SER A 60 -3.21 0.96 2.34
CA SER A 60 -1.95 1.60 2.66
C SER A 60 -1.29 0.96 3.88
N GLN A 61 -2.07 0.72 4.94
CA GLN A 61 -1.60 0.03 6.14
C GLN A 61 -1.09 -1.39 5.84
N GLN A 62 -1.83 -2.16 5.03
CA GLN A 62 -1.39 -3.50 4.61
C GLN A 62 -0.08 -3.45 3.81
N THR A 63 0.08 -2.45 2.95
CA THR A 63 1.31 -2.28 2.17
C THR A 63 2.50 -1.96 3.06
N LEU A 64 2.31 -1.10 4.07
CA LEU A 64 3.33 -0.78 5.06
C LEU A 64 3.72 -2.01 5.90
N GLN A 65 2.75 -2.80 6.36
CA GLN A 65 3.01 -4.05 7.09
C GLN A 65 3.85 -5.04 6.26
N GLN A 66 3.55 -5.17 4.96
CA GLN A 66 4.33 -6.02 4.07
C GLN A 66 5.76 -5.48 3.87
N ALA A 67 5.93 -4.16 3.78
CA ALA A 67 7.24 -3.54 3.67
C ALA A 67 8.06 -3.75 4.95
N GLU A 68 7.45 -3.53 6.13
CA GLU A 68 8.06 -3.77 7.43
C GLU A 68 8.50 -5.24 7.58
N GLN A 69 7.64 -6.19 7.22
CA GLN A 69 7.99 -7.61 7.26
C GLN A 69 9.20 -7.94 6.38
N ARG A 70 9.28 -7.34 5.18
CA ARG A 70 10.44 -7.53 4.29
C ARG A 70 11.72 -6.95 4.90
N VAL A 71 11.64 -5.74 5.47
CA VAL A 71 12.77 -5.13 6.19
C VAL A 71 13.20 -6.03 7.34
N LYS A 72 12.26 -6.54 8.13
CA LYS A 72 12.55 -7.45 9.25
C LYS A 72 13.26 -8.72 8.80
N ILE A 73 12.84 -9.36 7.71
CA ILE A 73 13.52 -10.54 7.16
C ILE A 73 14.96 -10.18 6.75
N LEU A 74 15.15 -9.08 6.02
CA LEU A 74 16.47 -8.62 5.60
C LEU A 74 17.40 -8.26 6.76
N LEU A 75 16.85 -7.76 7.87
CA LEU A 75 17.60 -7.45 9.09
C LEU A 75 17.76 -8.67 10.02
N SER A 76 16.91 -9.69 9.90
CA SER A 76 16.99 -10.92 10.70
C SER A 76 17.96 -11.94 10.08
N ASP A 77 18.36 -11.74 8.82
CA ASP A 77 19.60 -12.32 8.27
C ASP A 77 20.86 -11.75 8.97
N ASP A 78 20.71 -10.75 9.85
CA ASP A 78 21.64 -10.36 10.92
C ASP A 78 21.19 -11.08 12.21
N VAL A 79 21.69 -12.31 12.40
CA VAL A 79 21.14 -13.39 13.27
C VAL A 79 21.01 -13.05 14.78
N ASP A 80 21.54 -11.93 15.28
CA ASP A 80 21.79 -11.75 16.71
C ASP A 80 21.12 -10.55 17.40
N LYS A 81 20.18 -9.82 16.77
CA LYS A 81 19.57 -8.64 17.42
C LYS A 81 18.13 -8.88 17.91
N PRO A 82 17.86 -8.87 19.23
CA PRO A 82 16.52 -9.05 19.76
C PRO A 82 15.62 -7.87 19.42
N LEU A 83 14.35 -8.17 19.15
CA LEU A 83 13.33 -7.20 18.81
C LEU A 83 12.94 -6.39 20.06
N THR A 84 13.17 -5.09 20.05
CA THR A 84 12.55 -4.17 21.00
C THR A 84 11.25 -3.61 20.41
N PRO A 85 10.10 -3.76 21.08
CA PRO A 85 8.86 -3.10 20.66
C PRO A 85 9.05 -1.59 20.59
N PHE A 86 8.49 -0.96 19.55
CA PHE A 86 8.41 0.50 19.49
C PHE A 86 7.31 0.96 20.46
N VAL A 87 7.74 1.53 21.59
CA VAL A 87 6.85 2.15 22.58
C VAL A 87 6.78 3.64 22.26
N VAL A 88 5.59 4.13 21.93
CA VAL A 88 5.33 5.58 21.90
C VAL A 88 5.24 6.01 23.36
N GLU A 89 6.28 6.64 23.88
CA GLU A 89 6.24 7.26 25.20
C GLU A 89 5.25 8.44 25.16
N PRO A 90 4.22 8.48 26.03
CA PRO A 90 3.40 9.66 26.17
C PRO A 90 4.20 10.75 26.90
N GLU A 91 4.31 11.93 26.28
CA GLU A 91 4.71 13.17 26.98
C GLU A 91 3.62 13.64 27.95
#